data_AF-A0AAJ3JS59-F1
#
_entry.id   AF-A0AAJ3JS59-F1
#
_cell.length_a   1.000
_cell.length_b   1.000
_cell.length_c   1.000
_cell.angle_alpha   90.00
_cell.angle_beta   90.00
_cell.angle_gamma   90.00
#
_symmetry.space_group_name_H-M   'P 1'
#
loop_
_entity.id
_entity.type
_entity.pdbx_description
1 polymer ?
#
loop_
_entity_poly.entity_id
_entity_poly.type
_entity_poly.pdbx_seq_one_letter_code
_entity_poly.pdbx_strand_id
1 'polypeptide(L)'
;MSSNSHLQEVIGGIPCAVSLGDLISRQEIEDLLFEFSELPPGQRLAVWAERLIGTPFEFESNLPILSEDMLRVNLANLDCITFIYVVIALSRADSFEQFVRQLKVLRYDVPDVEAASGRHAASGSFLHFVEESLLERAIEQGWLTDVTSTLVTAECIIPMAVDLRVIRRPAAFDFREQLVAPVRGERAISHTFIRAVDLQKMDVKLLQDGDIIVFAKDPTTAQGDLRHILVRHLGIVKKQAGAAYFIHSSRHFARREHATNEARPSHTGIFYDDDRRCEQLGVDFCGAYAGDEYIIKKDSDTYFAMDMSRLRTVQEYAESNFTGIKVLRLLPKPKNA
;
A
#
# COMPACT_ATOMS: atom_id res chain seq x y z
N MET A 1 -1.66 24.21 0.05
CA MET A 1 -0.79 23.20 -0.56
C MET A 1 0.62 23.74 -0.53
N SER A 2 1.44 23.31 0.43
CA SER A 2 2.87 23.58 0.39
C SER A 2 3.43 22.99 -0.90
N SER A 3 4.21 23.76 -1.65
CA SER A 3 5.02 23.19 -2.71
C SER A 3 6.05 22.29 -2.05
N ASN A 4 5.76 20.99 -1.94
CA ASN A 4 6.77 20.01 -1.56
C ASN A 4 7.83 20.03 -2.66
N SER A 5 8.88 20.82 -2.45
CA SER A 5 10.02 20.89 -3.35
C SER A 5 10.70 19.53 -3.31
N HIS A 6 10.57 18.75 -4.39
CA HIS A 6 11.34 17.54 -4.55
C HIS A 6 12.83 17.89 -4.55
N LEU A 7 13.59 17.29 -3.63
CA LEU A 7 15.04 17.36 -3.68
C LEU A 7 15.52 16.34 -4.71
N GLN A 8 16.21 16.83 -5.74
CA GLN A 8 16.90 15.96 -6.68
C GLN A 8 18.28 15.65 -6.13
N GLU A 9 18.56 14.37 -5.91
CA GLU A 9 19.85 13.92 -5.40
C GLU A 9 20.24 12.56 -5.99
N VAL A 10 21.52 12.21 -5.90
CA VAL A 10 22.03 10.90 -6.30
C VAL A 10 22.36 10.11 -5.04
N ILE A 11 21.69 8.98 -4.84
CA ILE A 11 21.84 8.11 -3.67
C ILE A 11 22.33 6.75 -4.14
N GLY A 12 23.54 6.35 -3.75
CA GLY A 12 24.13 5.09 -4.20
C GLY A 12 24.23 4.98 -5.73
N GLY A 13 24.49 6.10 -6.43
CA GLY A 13 24.51 6.14 -7.89
C GLY A 13 23.13 6.20 -8.57
N ILE A 14 22.03 6.20 -7.82
CA ILE A 14 20.66 6.27 -8.36
C ILE A 14 20.16 7.72 -8.30
N PRO A 15 19.85 8.37 -9.44
CA PRO A 15 19.15 9.66 -9.45
C PRO A 15 17.76 9.52 -8.83
N CYS A 16 17.45 10.35 -7.83
CA CYS A 16 16.22 10.29 -7.06
C CYS A 16 15.52 11.65 -6.98
N ALA A 17 14.18 11.65 -7.07
CA ALA A 17 13.35 12.73 -6.55
C ALA A 17 12.86 12.33 -5.16
N VAL A 18 13.40 12.97 -4.13
CA VAL A 18 13.14 12.65 -2.74
C VAL A 18 12.13 13.62 -2.15
N SER A 19 11.14 13.07 -1.44
CA SER A 19 10.08 13.80 -0.74
C SER A 19 9.75 13.08 0.56
N LEU A 20 10.25 13.57 1.70
CA LEU A 20 10.06 12.91 2.99
C LEU A 20 8.84 13.40 3.78
N GLY A 21 8.33 14.59 3.45
CA GLY A 21 7.27 15.24 4.21
C GLY A 21 7.74 15.74 5.57
N ASP A 22 6.80 16.10 6.43
CA ASP A 22 7.08 16.67 7.75
C ASP A 22 7.09 15.62 8.89
N LEU A 23 6.63 14.39 8.61
CA LEU A 23 6.44 13.35 9.63
C LEU A 23 7.75 12.73 10.13
N ILE A 24 8.72 12.56 9.22
CA ILE A 24 9.97 11.86 9.49
C ILE A 24 11.12 12.47 8.68
N SER A 25 12.25 12.72 9.34
CA SER A 25 13.44 13.26 8.68
C SER A 25 14.34 12.15 8.12
N ARG A 26 15.25 12.48 7.20
CA ARG A 26 16.24 11.50 6.69
C ARG A 26 17.10 10.91 7.80
N GLN A 27 17.59 11.75 8.71
CA GLN A 27 18.41 11.29 9.83
C GLN A 27 17.62 10.32 10.72
N GLU A 28 16.37 10.64 10.99
CA GLU A 28 15.52 9.77 11.78
C GLU A 28 15.26 8.41 11.08
N ILE A 29 15.12 8.40 9.74
CA ILE A 29 15.03 7.13 8.98
C ILE A 29 16.30 6.30 9.18
N GLU A 30 17.49 6.90 9.07
CA GLU A 30 18.76 6.19 9.29
C GLU A 30 18.86 5.63 10.73
N ASP A 31 18.49 6.43 11.72
CA ASP A 31 18.52 6.02 13.14
C ASP A 31 17.57 4.84 13.39
N LEU A 32 16.34 4.89 12.84
CA LEU A 32 15.35 3.82 12.96
C LEU A 32 15.71 2.58 12.14
N LEU A 33 16.39 2.72 10.99
CA LEU A 33 16.89 1.57 10.23
C LEU A 33 17.90 0.77 11.04
N PHE A 34 18.75 1.47 11.80
CA PHE A 34 19.66 0.83 12.75
C PHE A 34 18.92 0.22 13.95
N GLU A 35 18.00 0.96 14.57
CA GLU A 35 17.23 0.45 15.73
C GLU A 35 16.42 -0.81 15.37
N PHE A 36 15.78 -0.82 14.20
CA PHE A 36 14.91 -1.91 13.78
C PHE A 36 15.69 -3.06 13.13
N SER A 37 17.01 -2.98 12.95
CA SER A 37 17.79 -4.04 12.27
C SER A 37 17.67 -5.40 12.98
N GLU A 38 17.58 -5.36 14.32
CA GLU A 38 17.56 -6.53 15.21
C GLU A 38 16.16 -7.17 15.34
N LEU A 39 15.11 -6.52 14.85
CA LEU A 39 13.76 -7.04 14.95
C LEU A 39 13.53 -8.17 13.92
N PRO A 40 12.70 -9.18 14.25
CA PRO A 40 12.22 -10.14 13.26
C PRO A 40 11.52 -9.46 12.07
N PRO A 41 11.56 -10.03 10.86
CA PRO A 41 11.06 -9.36 9.65
C PRO A 41 9.63 -8.84 9.75
N GLY A 42 8.70 -9.66 10.26
CA GLY A 42 7.30 -9.23 10.45
C GLY A 42 7.19 -8.06 11.45
N GLN A 43 7.96 -8.09 12.53
CA GLN A 43 7.97 -6.99 13.51
C GLN A 43 8.55 -5.72 12.90
N ARG A 44 9.64 -5.80 12.11
CA ARG A 44 10.19 -4.66 11.33
C ARG A 44 9.14 -4.01 10.47
N LEU A 45 8.37 -4.84 9.75
CA LEU A 45 7.31 -4.39 8.86
C LEU A 45 6.20 -3.67 9.65
N ALA A 46 5.75 -4.24 10.76
CA ALA A 46 4.74 -3.63 11.61
C ALA A 46 5.19 -2.31 12.24
N VAL A 47 6.40 -2.22 12.78
CA VAL A 47 6.87 -0.96 13.42
C VAL A 47 7.10 0.15 12.40
N TRP A 48 7.55 -0.17 11.18
CA TRP A 48 7.62 0.81 10.10
C TRP A 48 6.24 1.29 9.66
N ALA A 49 5.26 0.39 9.59
CA ALA A 49 3.87 0.77 9.31
C ALA A 49 3.33 1.73 10.37
N GLU A 50 3.62 1.48 11.65
CA GLU A 50 3.24 2.35 12.78
C GLU A 50 3.95 3.71 12.71
N ARG A 51 5.25 3.75 12.37
CA ARG A 51 6.00 5.01 12.28
C ARG A 51 5.46 5.95 11.19
N LEU A 52 4.85 5.39 10.15
CA LEU A 52 4.25 6.15 9.05
C LEU A 52 2.79 6.56 9.29
N ILE A 53 2.20 6.23 10.45
CA ILE A 53 0.85 6.70 10.80
C ILE A 53 0.82 8.24 10.77
N GLY A 54 -0.20 8.80 10.12
CA GLY A 54 -0.35 10.23 9.88
C GLY A 54 0.22 10.71 8.55
N THR A 55 0.93 9.88 7.78
CA THR A 55 1.35 10.23 6.42
C THR A 55 0.12 10.44 5.53
N PRO A 56 -0.05 11.60 4.88
CA PRO A 56 -1.18 11.87 3.98
C PRO A 56 -1.38 10.86 2.85
N PHE A 57 -2.62 10.75 2.39
CA PHE A 57 -2.96 9.97 1.20
C PHE A 57 -2.91 10.82 -0.06
N GLU A 58 -2.21 10.33 -1.07
CA GLU A 58 -2.28 10.82 -2.45
C GLU A 58 -2.01 9.66 -3.41
N PHE A 59 -2.81 9.52 -4.46
CA PHE A 59 -2.50 8.57 -5.52
C PHE A 59 -1.19 8.96 -6.20
N GLU A 60 -0.24 8.02 -6.28
CA GLU A 60 1.04 8.28 -6.94
C GLU A 60 0.87 8.70 -8.41
N SER A 61 -0.17 8.17 -9.07
CA SER A 61 -0.57 8.52 -10.42
C SER A 61 -0.98 9.99 -10.59
N ASN A 62 -1.28 10.72 -9.52
CA ASN A 62 -1.57 12.16 -9.58
C ASN A 62 -0.31 13.03 -9.43
N LEU A 63 0.83 12.46 -9.04
CA LEU A 63 2.08 13.19 -8.89
C LEU A 63 2.69 13.57 -10.26
N PRO A 64 3.60 14.57 -10.32
CA PRO A 64 4.32 14.90 -11.55
C PRO A 64 5.01 13.68 -12.17
N ILE A 65 5.06 13.60 -13.49
CA ILE A 65 5.85 12.55 -14.15
C ILE A 65 7.33 12.94 -14.02
N LEU A 66 8.16 12.02 -13.53
CA LEU A 66 9.60 12.23 -13.44
C LEU A 66 10.28 11.93 -14.78
N SER A 67 11.54 12.37 -14.93
CA SER A 67 12.38 11.95 -16.05
C SER A 67 12.66 10.44 -16.03
N GLU A 68 13.02 9.88 -17.19
CA GLU A 68 13.15 8.42 -17.35
C GLU A 68 14.29 7.77 -16.56
N ASP A 69 15.13 8.57 -15.93
CA ASP A 69 16.28 8.15 -15.14
C ASP A 69 16.08 8.30 -13.63
N MET A 70 14.99 8.92 -13.20
CA MET A 70 14.78 9.34 -11.83
C MET A 70 13.81 8.44 -11.05
N LEU A 71 14.32 7.84 -9.97
CA LEU A 71 13.51 7.10 -9.02
C LEU A 71 12.70 8.06 -8.14
N ARG A 72 11.41 7.80 -7.97
CA ARG A 72 10.61 8.49 -6.95
C ARG A 72 10.81 7.84 -5.58
N VAL A 73 11.33 8.61 -4.63
CA VAL A 73 11.41 8.23 -3.21
C VAL A 73 10.49 9.16 -2.43
N ASN A 74 9.23 8.73 -2.25
CA ASN A 74 8.19 9.56 -1.62
C ASN A 74 7.69 8.90 -0.34
N LEU A 75 7.91 9.56 0.80
CA LEU A 75 7.31 9.28 2.09
C LEU A 75 6.38 10.42 2.55
N ALA A 76 6.30 11.51 1.78
CA ALA A 76 5.46 12.65 2.13
C ALA A 76 3.97 12.35 1.98
N ASN A 77 3.60 11.60 0.95
CA ASN A 77 2.23 11.14 0.71
C ASN A 77 2.28 9.70 0.17
N LEU A 78 1.35 8.84 0.58
CA LEU A 78 1.34 7.43 0.18
C LEU A 78 -0.08 6.99 -0.19
N ASP A 79 -0.23 6.27 -1.30
CA ASP A 79 -1.42 5.45 -1.55
C ASP A 79 -1.23 4.05 -0.95
N CYS A 80 -2.25 3.19 -1.09
CA CYS A 80 -2.19 1.86 -0.48
C CYS A 80 -1.11 0.96 -1.07
N ILE A 81 -0.68 1.18 -2.31
CA ILE A 81 0.35 0.35 -2.97
C ILE A 81 1.74 0.87 -2.61
N THR A 82 1.97 2.17 -2.80
CA THR A 82 3.25 2.82 -2.46
C THR A 82 3.57 2.71 -0.97
N PHE A 83 2.58 2.76 -0.09
CA PHE A 83 2.75 2.46 1.34
C PHE A 83 3.38 1.08 1.56
N ILE A 84 2.82 0.02 0.96
CA ILE A 84 3.36 -1.33 1.11
C ILE A 84 4.77 -1.43 0.54
N TYR A 85 5.03 -0.83 -0.62
CA TYR A 85 6.37 -0.84 -1.20
C TYR A 85 7.41 -0.17 -0.32
N VAL A 86 7.07 1.01 0.23
CA VAL A 86 7.94 1.75 1.14
C VAL A 86 8.23 0.94 2.40
N VAL A 87 7.20 0.36 3.03
CA VAL A 87 7.38 -0.40 4.28
C VAL A 87 8.17 -1.69 4.04
N ILE A 88 7.94 -2.42 2.94
CA ILE A 88 8.76 -3.59 2.58
C ILE A 88 10.22 -3.17 2.38
N ALA A 89 10.46 -2.10 1.60
CA ALA A 89 11.81 -1.65 1.28
C ALA A 89 12.57 -1.19 2.54
N LEU A 90 11.93 -0.40 3.42
CA LEU A 90 12.50 0.01 4.71
C LEU A 90 12.79 -1.18 5.63
N SER A 91 11.87 -2.14 5.70
CA SER A 91 12.05 -3.36 6.50
C SER A 91 13.19 -4.25 6.00
N ARG A 92 13.60 -4.06 4.74
CA ARG A 92 14.68 -4.81 4.10
C ARG A 92 15.99 -4.03 3.99
N ALA A 93 16.05 -2.79 4.44
CA ALA A 93 17.22 -1.95 4.37
C ALA A 93 17.95 -1.85 5.72
N ASP A 94 19.25 -1.64 5.69
CA ASP A 94 20.04 -1.28 6.89
C ASP A 94 20.66 0.12 6.78
N SER A 95 20.36 0.85 5.70
CA SER A 95 20.71 2.25 5.48
C SER A 95 19.74 2.90 4.49
N PHE A 96 19.71 4.24 4.42
CA PHE A 96 18.85 4.94 3.48
C PHE A 96 19.19 4.60 2.02
N GLU A 97 20.48 4.43 1.71
CA GLU A 97 20.92 3.96 0.39
C GLU A 97 20.35 2.58 0.05
N GLN A 98 20.43 1.62 0.98
CA GLN A 98 19.84 0.31 0.75
C GLN A 98 18.33 0.41 0.58
N PHE A 99 17.64 1.25 1.34
CA PHE A 99 16.20 1.50 1.18
C PHE A 99 15.86 1.93 -0.25
N VAL A 100 16.60 2.89 -0.81
CA VAL A 100 16.44 3.34 -2.20
C VAL A 100 16.62 2.18 -3.19
N ARG A 101 17.66 1.35 -3.01
CA ARG A 101 17.91 0.17 -3.86
C ARG A 101 16.79 -0.87 -3.75
N GLN A 102 16.34 -1.19 -2.54
CA GLN A 102 15.24 -2.15 -2.33
C GLN A 102 13.93 -1.63 -2.95
N LEU A 103 13.63 -0.34 -2.79
CA LEU A 103 12.45 0.29 -3.39
C LEU A 103 12.50 0.21 -4.93
N LYS A 104 13.67 0.45 -5.53
CA LYS A 104 13.87 0.30 -6.98
C LYS A 104 13.58 -1.12 -7.45
N VAL A 105 14.14 -2.13 -6.79
CA VAL A 105 13.97 -3.55 -7.19
C VAL A 105 12.50 -4.01 -7.10
N LEU A 106 11.76 -3.50 -6.11
CA LEU A 106 10.36 -3.84 -5.91
C LEU A 106 9.44 -3.21 -6.98
N ARG A 107 9.79 -2.02 -7.45
CA ARG A 107 8.94 -1.20 -8.33
C ARG A 107 9.28 -1.32 -9.81
N TYR A 108 10.47 -1.75 -10.15
CA TYR A 108 10.95 -1.78 -11.53
C TYR A 108 11.54 -3.13 -11.91
N ASP A 109 11.28 -3.54 -13.15
CA ASP A 109 11.93 -4.70 -13.75
C ASP A 109 13.16 -4.28 -14.53
N VAL A 110 14.24 -3.99 -13.78
CA VAL A 110 15.54 -3.70 -14.36
C VAL A 110 16.57 -4.70 -13.83
N PRO A 111 17.30 -5.41 -14.72
CA PRO A 111 18.34 -6.35 -14.31
C PRO A 111 19.60 -5.65 -13.77
N ASP A 112 19.75 -4.35 -14.02
CA ASP A 112 20.86 -3.53 -13.53
C ASP A 112 20.34 -2.39 -12.65
N VAL A 113 20.83 -2.35 -11.40
CA VAL A 113 20.49 -1.32 -10.40
C VAL A 113 21.11 0.03 -10.79
N GLU A 114 22.14 0.06 -11.64
CA GLU A 114 22.82 1.27 -12.11
C GLU A 114 22.14 1.90 -13.34
N ALA A 115 21.38 1.12 -14.13
CA ALA A 115 20.64 1.65 -15.26
C ALA A 115 19.44 2.49 -14.77
N ALA A 116 19.50 3.77 -15.10
CA ALA A 116 18.53 4.83 -14.86
C ALA A 116 17.04 4.35 -14.83
N SER A 117 16.36 4.72 -13.75
CA SER A 117 15.03 4.26 -13.35
C SER A 117 13.95 5.26 -13.71
N GLY A 118 13.12 4.94 -14.69
CA GLY A 118 12.00 5.82 -15.04
C GLY A 118 11.34 5.51 -16.39
N ARG A 119 11.41 4.28 -16.90
CA ARG A 119 10.67 4.02 -18.14
C ARG A 119 9.16 4.15 -17.92
N HIS A 120 8.50 4.70 -18.93
CA HIS A 120 7.10 5.13 -18.91
C HIS A 120 6.18 3.98 -18.47
N ALA A 121 5.14 4.27 -17.70
CA ALA A 121 4.13 3.27 -17.31
C ALA A 121 3.53 2.50 -18.52
N ALA A 122 3.47 3.14 -19.69
CA ALA A 122 3.03 2.54 -20.95
C ALA A 122 4.06 1.57 -21.58
N SER A 123 5.33 1.67 -21.22
CA SER A 123 6.44 0.87 -21.76
C SER A 123 6.69 -0.45 -21.00
N GLY A 124 5.95 -0.70 -19.91
CA GLY A 124 6.00 -1.98 -19.19
C GLY A 124 7.29 -2.21 -18.40
N SER A 125 7.91 -1.18 -17.83
CA SER A 125 9.08 -1.35 -16.93
C SER A 125 8.79 -1.04 -15.46
N PHE A 126 7.66 -0.38 -15.23
CA PHE A 126 7.12 -0.05 -13.93
C PHE A 126 6.13 -1.15 -13.57
N LEU A 127 6.36 -1.85 -12.46
CA LEU A 127 5.49 -2.93 -11.99
C LEU A 127 4.20 -2.35 -11.42
N HIS A 128 3.33 -1.89 -12.31
CA HIS A 128 2.09 -1.23 -11.94
C HIS A 128 1.08 -2.21 -11.31
N PHE A 129 1.09 -3.45 -11.78
CA PHE A 129 0.19 -4.50 -11.33
C PHE A 129 0.75 -5.12 -10.05
N VAL A 130 -0.06 -5.14 -9.00
CA VAL A 130 0.31 -5.77 -7.72
C VAL A 130 0.54 -7.27 -7.90
N GLU A 131 -0.18 -7.85 -8.84
CA GLU A 131 -0.05 -9.23 -9.27
C GLU A 131 1.38 -9.54 -9.72
N GLU A 132 1.99 -8.66 -10.53
CA GLU A 132 3.37 -8.86 -10.99
C GLU A 132 4.40 -8.49 -9.92
N SER A 133 4.22 -7.37 -9.22
CA SER A 133 5.18 -6.89 -8.22
C SER A 133 5.23 -7.75 -6.96
N LEU A 134 4.08 -7.97 -6.31
CA LEU A 134 4.00 -8.64 -5.00
C LEU A 134 3.64 -10.12 -5.12
N LEU A 135 2.69 -10.49 -5.98
CA LEU A 135 2.18 -11.87 -6.03
C LEU A 135 3.03 -12.82 -6.88
N GLU A 136 3.87 -12.29 -7.75
CA GLU A 136 4.85 -13.06 -8.53
C GLU A 136 6.27 -12.69 -8.09
N ARG A 137 6.78 -11.51 -8.48
CA ARG A 137 8.20 -11.16 -8.38
C ARG A 137 8.73 -11.18 -6.95
N ALA A 138 8.06 -10.53 -5.99
CA ALA A 138 8.53 -10.50 -4.61
C ALA A 138 8.55 -11.91 -3.98
N ILE A 139 7.66 -12.81 -4.40
CA ILE A 139 7.67 -14.22 -3.96
C ILE A 139 8.82 -14.98 -4.64
N GLU A 140 8.97 -14.86 -5.96
CA GLU A 140 10.05 -15.48 -6.73
C GLU A 140 11.45 -15.06 -6.25
N GLN A 141 11.60 -13.80 -5.83
CA GLN A 141 12.83 -13.26 -5.26
C GLN A 141 13.06 -13.69 -3.80
N GLY A 142 12.12 -14.41 -3.18
CA GLY A 142 12.21 -14.83 -1.79
C GLY A 142 12.09 -13.67 -0.79
N TRP A 143 11.42 -12.58 -1.16
CA TRP A 143 11.13 -11.47 -0.24
C TRP A 143 9.86 -11.74 0.54
N LEU A 144 8.84 -12.29 -0.14
CA LEU A 144 7.56 -12.62 0.44
C LEU A 144 7.29 -14.12 0.30
N THR A 145 6.43 -14.64 1.17
CA THR A 145 5.85 -15.98 1.02
C THR A 145 4.34 -15.90 1.19
N ASP A 146 3.62 -16.70 0.43
CA ASP A 146 2.17 -16.82 0.53
C ASP A 146 1.79 -17.77 1.66
N VAL A 147 1.17 -17.24 2.72
CA VAL A 147 0.73 -18.03 3.89
C VAL A 147 -0.77 -18.27 3.89
N THR A 148 -1.49 -17.90 2.83
CA THR A 148 -2.96 -17.92 2.75
C THR A 148 -3.56 -19.27 3.14
N SER A 149 -3.01 -20.37 2.59
CA SER A 149 -3.52 -21.72 2.83
C SER A 149 -3.21 -22.27 4.23
N THR A 150 -2.34 -21.61 5.00
CA THR A 150 -2.05 -22.00 6.38
C THR A 150 -3.13 -21.51 7.35
N LEU A 151 -3.93 -20.52 6.94
CA LEU A 151 -4.88 -19.83 7.81
C LEU A 151 -6.28 -20.46 7.79
N VAL A 152 -6.59 -21.28 6.79
CA VAL A 152 -7.92 -21.89 6.58
C VAL A 152 -7.77 -23.29 5.97
N THR A 153 -8.86 -24.04 5.99
CA THR A 153 -8.98 -25.29 5.25
C THR A 153 -9.11 -25.05 3.73
N ALA A 154 -8.78 -26.05 2.92
CA ALA A 154 -8.70 -25.93 1.46
C ALA A 154 -10.03 -25.53 0.81
N GLU A 155 -11.17 -25.94 1.37
CA GLU A 155 -12.50 -25.59 0.86
C GLU A 155 -12.85 -24.11 1.01
N CYS A 156 -12.12 -23.35 1.84
CA CYS A 156 -12.30 -21.91 2.01
C CYS A 156 -11.55 -21.09 0.95
N ILE A 157 -10.74 -21.74 0.11
CA ILE A 157 -9.84 -21.11 -0.86
C ILE A 157 -10.47 -21.18 -2.24
N ILE A 158 -10.51 -20.04 -2.95
CA ILE A 158 -10.94 -19.96 -4.35
C ILE A 158 -9.83 -19.43 -5.25
N PRO A 159 -9.74 -19.92 -6.50
CA PRO A 159 -8.96 -19.24 -7.52
C PRO A 159 -9.70 -17.99 -7.98
N MET A 160 -8.96 -16.91 -8.23
CA MET A 160 -9.42 -15.74 -8.96
C MET A 160 -8.44 -15.48 -10.10
N ALA A 161 -8.98 -15.42 -11.31
CA ALA A 161 -8.20 -15.19 -12.51
C ALA A 161 -8.45 -13.80 -13.08
N VAL A 162 -7.41 -13.22 -13.68
CA VAL A 162 -7.48 -11.93 -14.36
C VAL A 162 -6.62 -11.97 -15.62
N ASP A 163 -7.10 -11.33 -16.68
CA ASP A 163 -6.29 -11.07 -17.87
C ASP A 163 -5.53 -9.76 -17.69
N LEU A 164 -4.25 -9.85 -17.34
CA LEU A 164 -3.35 -8.71 -17.36
C LEU A 164 -3.17 -8.26 -18.81
N ARG A 165 -3.43 -6.98 -19.06
CA ARG A 165 -3.32 -6.36 -20.38
C ARG A 165 -3.02 -4.87 -20.24
N VAL A 166 -2.74 -4.20 -21.34
CA VAL A 166 -2.66 -2.74 -21.35
C VAL A 166 -4.02 -2.17 -20.96
N ILE A 167 -4.06 -1.32 -19.93
CA ILE A 167 -5.28 -0.65 -19.48
C ILE A 167 -5.08 0.86 -19.41
N ARG A 168 -6.19 1.59 -19.47
CA ARG A 168 -6.22 3.01 -19.14
C ARG A 168 -6.56 3.13 -17.67
N ARG A 169 -5.73 3.85 -16.90
CA ARG A 169 -6.07 4.17 -15.51
C ARG A 169 -7.35 5.01 -15.49
N PRO A 170 -8.38 4.62 -14.71
CA PRO A 170 -9.58 5.45 -14.57
C PRO A 170 -9.24 6.84 -14.02
N ALA A 171 -9.97 7.87 -14.49
CA ALA A 171 -9.79 9.25 -14.05
C ALA A 171 -9.85 9.45 -12.52
N ALA A 172 -10.58 8.59 -11.81
CA ALA A 172 -10.67 8.60 -10.33
C ALA A 172 -9.34 8.26 -9.62
N PHE A 173 -8.39 7.63 -10.33
CA PHE A 173 -7.07 7.29 -9.80
C PHE A 173 -5.97 8.11 -10.49
N ASP A 174 -6.15 8.45 -11.76
CA ASP A 174 -5.17 9.20 -12.56
C ASP A 174 -5.91 10.21 -13.44
N PHE A 175 -5.86 11.49 -13.10
CA PHE A 175 -6.55 12.54 -13.87
C PHE A 175 -6.04 12.66 -15.32
N ARG A 176 -4.86 12.10 -15.63
CA ARG A 176 -4.29 12.07 -16.99
C ARG A 176 -4.66 10.79 -17.75
N GLU A 177 -5.32 9.85 -17.08
CA GLU A 177 -5.77 8.57 -17.62
C GLU A 177 -4.67 7.84 -18.41
N GLN A 178 -3.47 7.72 -17.82
CA GLN A 178 -2.34 7.11 -18.51
C GLN A 178 -2.59 5.65 -18.84
N LEU A 179 -2.00 5.20 -19.95
CA LEU A 179 -1.90 3.79 -20.27
C LEU A 179 -0.81 3.15 -19.42
N VAL A 180 -1.10 1.94 -18.95
CA VAL A 180 -0.18 1.12 -18.17
C VAL A 180 -0.15 -0.29 -18.73
N ALA A 181 1.04 -0.85 -18.87
CA ALA A 181 1.26 -2.16 -19.46
C ALA A 181 1.86 -3.13 -18.44
N PRO A 182 1.45 -4.41 -18.43
CA PRO A 182 2.11 -5.43 -17.63
C PRO A 182 3.54 -5.64 -18.13
N VAL A 183 4.46 -5.76 -17.20
CA VAL A 183 5.90 -5.84 -17.48
C VAL A 183 6.25 -7.14 -18.20
N ARG A 184 5.65 -8.25 -17.78
CA ARG A 184 5.89 -9.57 -18.37
C ARG A 184 4.93 -9.87 -19.53
N GLY A 185 4.37 -8.82 -20.13
CA GLY A 185 3.43 -8.91 -21.25
C GLY A 185 2.01 -9.30 -20.84
N GLU A 186 1.08 -9.16 -21.80
CA GLU A 186 -0.33 -9.48 -21.59
C GLU A 186 -0.52 -11.00 -21.42
N ARG A 187 -1.20 -11.41 -20.37
CA ARG A 187 -1.44 -12.84 -20.06
C ARG A 187 -2.56 -13.02 -19.05
N ALA A 188 -3.19 -14.19 -19.08
CA ALA A 188 -4.05 -14.62 -17.99
C ALA A 188 -3.18 -15.11 -16.82
N ILE A 189 -3.52 -14.66 -15.62
CA ILE A 189 -2.93 -15.15 -14.37
C ILE A 189 -4.04 -15.61 -13.43
N SER A 190 -3.69 -16.44 -12.45
CA SER A 190 -4.62 -16.91 -11.43
C SER A 190 -3.92 -17.04 -10.09
N HIS A 191 -4.54 -16.48 -9.05
CA HIS A 191 -4.07 -16.59 -7.68
C HIS A 191 -5.19 -17.11 -6.77
N THR A 192 -4.83 -17.68 -5.63
CA THR A 192 -5.77 -18.24 -4.67
C THR A 192 -6.05 -17.29 -3.52
N PHE A 193 -7.30 -17.20 -3.07
CA PHE A 193 -7.73 -16.30 -2.00
C PHE A 193 -8.66 -17.02 -1.04
N ILE A 194 -8.66 -16.63 0.24
CA ILE A 194 -9.71 -17.00 1.18
C ILE A 194 -10.98 -16.28 0.75
N ARG A 195 -12.09 -17.01 0.57
CA ARG A 195 -13.40 -16.40 0.26
C ARG A 195 -13.82 -15.47 1.39
N ALA A 196 -14.35 -14.30 1.04
CA ALA A 196 -14.85 -13.34 2.02
C ALA A 196 -15.86 -13.97 3.00
N VAL A 197 -16.79 -14.79 2.49
CA VAL A 197 -17.80 -15.48 3.31
C VAL A 197 -17.23 -16.54 4.27
N ASP A 198 -15.97 -16.94 4.11
CA ASP A 198 -15.30 -17.91 4.98
C ASP A 198 -14.27 -17.28 5.92
N LEU A 199 -14.18 -15.95 5.98
CA LEU A 199 -13.18 -15.28 6.81
C LEU A 199 -13.35 -15.55 8.31
N GLN A 200 -14.58 -15.80 8.77
CA GLN A 200 -14.85 -16.25 10.14
C GLN A 200 -14.21 -17.61 10.48
N LYS A 201 -13.85 -18.42 9.47
CA LYS A 201 -13.15 -19.71 9.64
C LYS A 201 -11.63 -19.57 9.68
N MET A 202 -11.11 -18.36 9.45
CA MET A 202 -9.68 -18.09 9.48
C MET A 202 -9.12 -18.23 10.90
N ASP A 203 -8.04 -19.00 11.06
CA ASP A 203 -7.31 -19.04 12.33
C ASP A 203 -6.46 -17.77 12.49
N VAL A 204 -7.09 -16.73 13.04
CA VAL A 204 -6.46 -15.44 13.34
C VAL A 204 -5.23 -15.55 14.25
N LYS A 205 -5.05 -16.66 14.97
CA LYS A 205 -3.87 -16.84 15.82
C LYS A 205 -2.61 -17.04 14.98
N LEU A 206 -2.75 -17.57 13.76
CA LEU A 206 -1.66 -17.81 12.81
C LEU A 206 -1.26 -16.56 12.02
N LEU A 207 -2.12 -15.52 12.01
CA LEU A 207 -1.71 -14.19 11.57
C LEU A 207 -0.66 -13.61 12.52
N GLN A 208 0.31 -12.91 11.94
CA GLN A 208 1.42 -12.26 12.61
C GLN A 208 1.44 -10.77 12.32
N ASP A 209 1.99 -10.00 13.26
CA ASP A 209 2.34 -8.60 13.01
C ASP A 209 3.25 -8.51 11.78
N GLY A 210 2.90 -7.62 10.86
CA GLY A 210 3.64 -7.42 9.62
C GLY A 210 3.20 -8.32 8.46
N ASP A 211 2.25 -9.24 8.65
CA ASP A 211 1.62 -9.92 7.52
C ASP A 211 0.95 -8.87 6.62
N ILE A 212 1.10 -9.00 5.31
CA ILE A 212 0.48 -8.12 4.32
C ILE A 212 -0.82 -8.76 3.86
N ILE A 213 -1.93 -8.06 4.03
CA ILE A 213 -3.24 -8.47 3.53
C ILE A 213 -3.45 -7.88 2.15
N VAL A 214 -3.74 -8.74 1.19
CA VAL A 214 -4.10 -8.41 -0.17
C VAL A 214 -5.60 -8.58 -0.35
N PHE A 215 -6.32 -7.48 -0.52
CA PHE A 215 -7.77 -7.49 -0.70
C PHE A 215 -8.11 -7.50 -2.20
N ALA A 216 -8.84 -8.52 -2.64
CA ALA A 216 -9.17 -8.73 -4.04
C ALA A 216 -10.68 -8.68 -4.29
N LYS A 217 -11.06 -8.18 -5.48
CA LYS A 217 -12.43 -8.31 -5.99
C LYS A 217 -12.41 -9.19 -7.21
N ASP A 218 -13.42 -10.04 -7.34
CA ASP A 218 -13.65 -10.85 -8.53
C ASP A 218 -13.75 -9.93 -9.76
N PRO A 219 -12.82 -10.05 -10.73
CA PRO A 219 -12.82 -9.21 -11.91
C PRO A 219 -14.09 -9.35 -12.76
N THR A 220 -14.81 -10.48 -12.66
CA THR A 220 -16.07 -10.71 -13.38
C THR A 220 -17.22 -9.82 -12.88
N THR A 221 -17.10 -9.30 -11.66
CA THR A 221 -18.09 -8.38 -11.05
C THR A 221 -17.74 -6.91 -11.28
N ALA A 222 -16.54 -6.62 -11.80
CA ALA A 222 -16.06 -5.27 -12.00
C ALA A 222 -16.53 -4.69 -13.35
N GLN A 223 -16.64 -3.36 -13.43
CA GLN A 223 -16.99 -2.64 -14.65
C GLN A 223 -15.77 -1.96 -15.27
N GLY A 224 -15.76 -1.84 -16.60
CA GLY A 224 -14.70 -1.16 -17.35
C GLY A 224 -13.33 -1.82 -17.16
N ASP A 225 -12.28 -0.99 -17.16
CA ASP A 225 -10.88 -1.46 -17.04
C ASP A 225 -10.55 -2.07 -15.68
N LEU A 226 -11.41 -1.87 -14.67
CA LEU A 226 -11.24 -2.52 -13.38
C LEU A 226 -11.31 -4.05 -13.49
N ARG A 227 -11.97 -4.62 -14.49
CA ARG A 227 -12.00 -6.09 -14.73
C ARG A 227 -10.63 -6.70 -15.09
N HIS A 228 -9.59 -5.86 -15.21
CA HIS A 228 -8.21 -6.27 -15.49
C HIS A 228 -7.28 -6.05 -14.29
N ILE A 229 -7.86 -5.72 -13.14
CA ILE A 229 -7.13 -5.54 -11.88
C ILE A 229 -7.82 -6.40 -10.82
N LEU A 230 -7.07 -7.34 -10.23
CA LEU A 230 -7.57 -8.25 -9.21
C LEU A 230 -7.42 -7.63 -7.82
N VAL A 231 -6.24 -7.08 -7.53
CA VAL A 231 -5.94 -6.45 -6.23
C VAL A 231 -6.53 -5.04 -6.16
N ARG A 232 -7.33 -4.78 -5.12
CA ARG A 232 -8.04 -3.51 -4.95
C ARG A 232 -7.50 -2.67 -3.82
N HIS A 233 -6.94 -3.32 -2.81
CA HIS A 233 -6.44 -2.66 -1.63
C HIS A 233 -5.42 -3.54 -0.92
N LEU A 234 -4.59 -2.91 -0.08
CA LEU A 234 -3.56 -3.58 0.70
C LEU A 234 -3.52 -3.01 2.12
N GLY A 235 -3.05 -3.82 3.07
CA GLY A 235 -2.83 -3.40 4.45
C GLY A 235 -1.82 -4.29 5.16
N ILE A 236 -1.36 -3.83 6.32
CA ILE A 236 -0.38 -4.53 7.16
C ILE A 236 -1.03 -4.92 8.47
N VAL A 237 -1.02 -6.19 8.82
CA VAL A 237 -1.59 -6.72 10.05
C VAL A 237 -0.87 -6.14 11.27
N LYS A 238 -1.68 -5.73 12.25
CA LYS A 238 -1.25 -5.42 13.61
C LYS A 238 -2.21 -6.08 14.60
N LYS A 239 -1.69 -6.92 15.49
CA LYS A 239 -2.46 -7.59 16.53
C LYS A 239 -2.57 -6.73 17.76
N GLN A 240 -3.79 -6.56 18.26
CA GLN A 240 -4.07 -5.84 19.50
C GLN A 240 -5.16 -6.57 20.27
N ALA A 241 -4.95 -6.76 21.58
CA ALA A 241 -5.90 -7.44 22.48
C ALA A 241 -6.43 -8.79 21.96
N GLY A 242 -5.59 -9.56 21.24
CA GLY A 242 -5.95 -10.87 20.69
C GLY A 242 -6.71 -10.85 19.36
N ALA A 243 -7.07 -9.67 18.83
CA ALA A 243 -7.66 -9.49 17.51
C ALA A 243 -6.62 -9.03 16.47
N ALA A 244 -6.91 -9.26 15.19
CA ALA A 244 -6.08 -8.83 14.07
C ALA A 244 -6.72 -7.61 13.38
N TYR A 245 -6.10 -6.45 13.59
CA TYR A 245 -6.41 -5.20 12.88
C TYR A 245 -5.38 -5.00 11.77
N PHE A 246 -5.49 -3.91 11.03
CA PHE A 246 -4.49 -3.57 10.03
C PHE A 246 -4.32 -2.06 9.87
N ILE A 247 -3.10 -1.68 9.50
CA ILE A 247 -2.69 -0.34 9.11
C ILE A 247 -2.70 -0.29 7.58
N HIS A 248 -3.25 0.77 7.00
CA HIS A 248 -3.30 0.98 5.57
C HIS A 248 -3.28 2.47 5.24
N SER A 249 -3.01 2.80 3.98
CA SER A 249 -3.23 4.15 3.48
C SER A 249 -4.60 4.30 2.86
N SER A 250 -5.35 5.36 3.21
CA SER A 250 -6.68 5.65 2.68
C SER A 250 -6.96 7.14 2.49
N ARG A 251 -7.66 7.47 1.41
CA ARG A 251 -8.24 8.79 1.18
C ARG A 251 -9.48 9.08 2.04
N HIS A 252 -10.00 8.10 2.77
CA HIS A 252 -11.16 8.31 3.65
C HIS A 252 -10.79 9.19 4.83
N PHE A 253 -11.78 9.63 5.61
CA PHE A 253 -11.56 10.58 6.69
C PHE A 253 -12.06 10.07 8.03
N ALA A 254 -11.37 10.46 9.10
CA ALA A 254 -11.83 10.29 10.46
C ALA A 254 -12.97 11.27 10.73
N ARG A 255 -14.10 10.74 11.22
CA ARG A 255 -15.20 11.58 11.70
C ARG A 255 -14.86 12.09 13.10
N ARG A 256 -14.80 13.41 13.25
CA ARG A 256 -14.53 14.06 14.54
C ARG A 256 -15.75 14.87 14.98
N GLU A 257 -16.78 14.18 15.47
CA GLU A 257 -18.12 14.76 15.72
C GLU A 257 -18.13 16.03 16.58
N HIS A 258 -17.17 16.16 17.50
CA HIS A 258 -17.05 17.29 18.42
C HIS A 258 -15.87 18.23 18.12
N ALA A 259 -15.21 18.11 16.96
CA ALA A 259 -14.09 18.97 16.62
C ALA A 259 -14.56 20.42 16.36
N THR A 260 -13.97 21.37 17.09
CA THR A 260 -14.10 22.81 16.86
C THR A 260 -13.09 23.29 15.80
N ASN A 261 -13.23 24.53 15.31
CA ASN A 261 -12.26 25.14 14.39
C ASN A 261 -10.82 25.21 14.94
N GLU A 262 -10.68 25.25 16.27
CA GLU A 262 -9.40 25.27 16.99
C GLU A 262 -8.86 23.86 17.30
N ALA A 263 -9.59 22.80 16.95
CA ALA A 263 -9.17 21.44 17.26
C ALA A 263 -7.88 21.10 16.51
N ARG A 264 -6.88 20.60 17.24
CA ARG A 264 -5.62 20.13 16.64
C ARG A 264 -5.88 18.93 15.72
N PRO A 265 -5.11 18.74 14.65
CA PRO A 265 -5.07 17.49 13.90
C PRO A 265 -4.91 16.26 14.81
N SER A 266 -5.60 15.17 14.50
CA SER A 266 -5.38 13.86 15.12
C SER A 266 -4.85 12.80 14.15
N HIS A 267 -4.82 13.11 12.85
CA HIS A 267 -4.35 12.23 11.78
C HIS A 267 -3.38 13.01 10.88
N THR A 268 -3.72 13.20 9.60
CA THR A 268 -2.86 13.87 8.61
C THR A 268 -2.81 15.39 8.74
N GLY A 269 -3.77 16.01 9.43
CA GLY A 269 -3.97 17.45 9.40
C GLY A 269 -4.51 18.02 8.09
N ILE A 270 -4.92 17.17 7.14
CA ILE A 270 -5.63 17.57 5.93
C ILE A 270 -7.13 17.44 6.17
N PHE A 271 -7.88 18.51 5.93
CA PHE A 271 -9.32 18.56 6.17
C PHE A 271 -10.09 18.70 4.86
N TYR A 272 -11.16 17.93 4.70
CA TYR A 272 -12.07 18.07 3.57
C TYR A 272 -13.01 19.26 3.79
N ASP A 273 -13.16 20.07 2.75
CA ASP A 273 -14.02 21.26 2.71
C ASP A 273 -13.79 22.24 3.87
N ASP A 274 -12.53 22.34 4.32
CA ASP A 274 -12.10 23.12 5.48
C ASP A 274 -12.85 22.77 6.79
N ASP A 275 -13.49 21.60 6.85
CA ASP A 275 -14.23 21.11 8.01
C ASP A 275 -13.32 20.29 8.93
N ARG A 276 -13.03 20.82 10.13
CA ARG A 276 -12.23 20.15 11.16
C ARG A 276 -12.80 18.80 11.61
N ARG A 277 -14.05 18.50 11.27
CA ARG A 277 -14.72 17.23 11.57
C ARG A 277 -14.41 16.14 10.54
N CYS A 278 -13.79 16.50 9.41
CA CYS A 278 -13.54 15.62 8.26
C CYS A 278 -12.04 15.55 7.92
N GLU A 279 -11.23 15.02 8.84
CA GLU A 279 -9.78 14.94 8.68
C GLU A 279 -9.37 13.68 7.90
N GLN A 280 -8.62 13.81 6.81
CA GLN A 280 -8.11 12.68 6.03
C GLN A 280 -7.29 11.74 6.93
N LEU A 281 -7.52 10.43 6.78
CA LEU A 281 -6.82 9.39 7.53
C LEU A 281 -5.38 9.23 7.09
N GLY A 282 -5.13 9.19 5.78
CA GLY A 282 -3.78 8.87 5.28
C GLY A 282 -3.42 7.43 5.64
N VAL A 283 -2.19 7.22 6.10
CA VAL A 283 -1.75 5.98 6.74
C VAL A 283 -2.29 5.95 8.17
N ASP A 284 -3.18 5.00 8.47
CA ASP A 284 -3.72 4.77 9.81
C ASP A 284 -4.30 3.35 9.94
N PHE A 285 -4.78 3.01 11.12
CA PHE A 285 -5.66 1.87 11.33
C PHE A 285 -6.99 2.04 10.59
N CYS A 286 -7.58 0.91 10.19
CA CYS A 286 -8.90 0.92 9.60
C CYS A 286 -9.99 1.09 10.66
N GLY A 287 -10.61 2.28 10.73
CA GLY A 287 -11.81 2.53 11.54
C GLY A 287 -13.08 1.92 10.95
N ALA A 288 -14.14 1.81 11.75
CA ALA A 288 -15.46 1.37 11.33
C ALA A 288 -16.14 2.39 10.40
N TYR A 289 -16.99 1.93 9.49
CA TYR A 289 -17.77 2.84 8.67
C TYR A 289 -18.77 3.62 9.53
N ALA A 290 -18.75 4.95 9.45
CA ALA A 290 -19.54 5.81 10.33
C ALA A 290 -20.99 6.01 9.88
N GLY A 291 -21.38 5.58 8.67
CA GLY A 291 -22.73 5.71 8.13
C GLY A 291 -22.83 6.51 6.83
N ASP A 292 -23.89 6.26 6.07
CA ASP A 292 -24.14 6.88 4.74
C ASP A 292 -24.42 8.38 4.83
N GLU A 293 -24.88 8.86 5.98
CA GLU A 293 -25.16 10.26 6.23
C GLU A 293 -23.90 11.14 6.31
N TYR A 294 -22.71 10.51 6.40
CA TYR A 294 -21.41 11.21 6.42
C TYR A 294 -20.61 11.02 5.14
N ILE A 295 -21.24 10.63 4.04
CA ILE A 295 -20.55 10.55 2.75
C ILE A 295 -20.30 11.95 2.20
N ILE A 296 -19.05 12.26 1.86
CA ILE A 296 -18.68 13.44 1.08
C ILE A 296 -18.49 13.02 -0.37
N LYS A 297 -19.11 13.77 -1.30
CA LYS A 297 -18.86 13.64 -2.73
C LYS A 297 -18.11 14.87 -3.20
N LYS A 298 -16.91 14.68 -3.73
CA LYS A 298 -16.08 15.75 -4.28
C LYS A 298 -15.59 15.33 -5.65
N ASP A 299 -15.90 16.16 -6.64
CA ASP A 299 -15.69 15.84 -8.05
C ASP A 299 -16.37 14.52 -8.45
N SER A 300 -15.61 13.57 -9.00
CA SER A 300 -16.08 12.21 -9.33
C SER A 300 -15.89 11.21 -8.19
N ASP A 301 -15.34 11.65 -7.05
CA ASP A 301 -14.92 10.78 -5.97
C ASP A 301 -15.88 10.77 -4.78
N THR A 302 -15.98 9.59 -4.18
CA THR A 302 -16.72 9.36 -2.93
C THR A 302 -15.73 9.14 -1.79
N TYR A 303 -15.95 9.86 -0.69
CA TYR A 303 -15.18 9.81 0.53
C TYR A 303 -16.11 9.37 1.67
N PHE A 304 -15.72 8.29 2.34
CA PHE A 304 -16.49 7.72 3.44
C PHE A 304 -15.88 8.15 4.77
N ALA A 305 -16.74 8.46 5.73
CA ALA A 305 -16.34 8.75 7.10
C ALA A 305 -16.07 7.46 7.88
N MET A 306 -15.02 7.48 8.70
CA MET A 306 -14.64 6.37 9.58
C MET A 306 -14.75 6.79 11.05
N ASP A 307 -15.35 5.93 11.86
CA ASP A 307 -15.33 5.99 13.31
C ASP A 307 -14.04 5.33 13.82
N MET A 308 -13.10 6.15 14.25
CA MET A 308 -11.79 5.72 14.76
C MET A 308 -11.84 5.27 16.22
N SER A 309 -12.97 5.41 16.93
CA SER A 309 -13.16 4.83 18.26
C SER A 309 -13.39 3.31 18.22
N ARG A 310 -13.78 2.79 17.04
CA ARG A 310 -14.00 1.37 16.78
C ARG A 310 -13.19 0.92 15.58
N LEU A 311 -12.04 0.30 15.83
CA LEU A 311 -11.22 -0.30 14.77
C LEU A 311 -11.92 -1.53 14.18
N ARG A 312 -11.78 -1.72 12.85
CA ARG A 312 -12.21 -2.92 12.14
C ARG A 312 -11.11 -3.96 12.11
N THR A 313 -11.48 -5.18 12.44
CA THR A 313 -10.64 -6.35 12.18
C THR A 313 -10.46 -6.56 10.67
N VAL A 314 -9.45 -7.35 10.30
CA VAL A 314 -9.22 -7.76 8.91
C VAL A 314 -10.47 -8.42 8.31
N GLN A 315 -11.16 -9.28 9.07
CA GLN A 315 -12.36 -9.97 8.59
C GLN A 315 -13.53 -9.03 8.32
N GLU A 316 -13.86 -8.14 9.28
CA GLU A 316 -14.98 -7.20 9.12
C GLU A 316 -14.80 -6.29 7.89
N TYR A 317 -13.57 -5.83 7.65
CA TYR A 317 -13.27 -5.00 6.49
C TYR A 317 -13.41 -5.77 5.18
N ALA A 318 -12.89 -7.00 5.14
CA ALA A 318 -12.88 -7.82 3.95
C ALA A 318 -14.29 -8.29 3.55
N GLU A 319 -15.09 -8.77 4.51
CA GLU A 319 -16.45 -9.28 4.28
C GLU A 319 -17.39 -8.26 3.62
N SER A 320 -17.23 -6.98 3.97
CA SER A 320 -18.11 -5.92 3.50
C SER A 320 -17.73 -5.35 2.13
N ASN A 321 -16.50 -5.58 1.67
CA ASN A 321 -15.94 -4.81 0.54
C ASN A 321 -15.26 -5.65 -0.53
N PHE A 322 -14.96 -6.93 -0.30
CA PHE A 322 -14.08 -7.71 -1.18
C PHE A 322 -14.61 -9.12 -1.42
N THR A 323 -14.13 -9.77 -2.47
CA THR A 323 -14.49 -11.17 -2.77
C THR A 323 -13.61 -12.13 -1.97
N GLY A 324 -12.36 -11.75 -1.70
CA GLY A 324 -11.46 -12.57 -0.92
C GLY A 324 -10.17 -11.86 -0.53
N ILE A 325 -9.39 -12.52 0.32
CA ILE A 325 -8.08 -12.03 0.76
C ILE A 325 -6.97 -13.04 0.51
N LYS A 326 -5.77 -12.54 0.29
CA LYS A 326 -4.52 -13.29 0.32
C LYS A 326 -3.61 -12.70 1.39
N VAL A 327 -2.81 -13.55 2.04
CA VAL A 327 -1.90 -13.12 3.10
C VAL A 327 -0.47 -13.45 2.69
N LEU A 328 0.37 -12.42 2.62
CA LEU A 328 1.79 -12.53 2.33
C LEU A 328 2.60 -12.24 3.59
N ARG A 329 3.70 -12.95 3.79
CA ARG A 329 4.60 -12.76 4.93
C ARG A 329 6.00 -12.38 4.46
N LEU A 330 6.59 -11.37 5.08
CA LEU A 330 7.98 -10.98 4.81
C LEU A 330 8.94 -12.07 5.28
N LEU A 331 9.80 -12.52 4.37
CA LEU A 331 10.87 -13.45 4.66
C LEU A 331 12.13 -12.72 5.17
N PRO A 332 12.96 -13.38 6.02
CA PRO A 332 14.25 -12.83 6.41
C PRO A 332 15.14 -12.47 5.22
N LYS A 333 16.01 -11.48 5.40
CA LYS A 333 17.06 -11.18 4.42
C LYS A 333 17.96 -12.42 4.25
N PRO A 334 18.39 -12.77 3.02
CA PRO A 334 19.45 -13.75 2.85
C PRO A 334 20.69 -13.27 3.58
N LYS A 335 21.39 -14.15 4.32
CA LYS A 335 22.58 -13.76 5.12
C LYS A 335 23.76 -13.21 4.30
N ASN A 336 23.68 -13.25 2.97
CA ASN A 336 24.74 -12.90 2.02
C ASN A 336 24.28 -11.95 0.89
N ALA A 337 23.17 -11.21 1.08
CA ALA A 337 22.61 -10.32 0.06
C ALA A 337 23.18 -8.91 0.12
#